data_AF-A0A6A5UZQ8-F1
#
_entry.id   AF-A0A6A5UZQ8-F1
#
_cell.length_a   1.000
_cell.length_b   1.000
_cell.length_c   1.000
_cell.angle_alpha   90.00
_cell.angle_beta   90.00
_cell.angle_gamma   90.00
#
_symmetry.space_group_name_H-M   'P 1'
#
loop_
_entity.id
_entity.type
_entity.pdbx_description
1 polymer ?
#
loop_
_entity_poly.entity_id
_entity_poly.type
_entity_poly.pdbx_seq_one_letter_code
_entity_poly.pdbx_strand_id
1 'polypeptide(L)'
;MSFLYRVQNIEISYGVEEDGKIAPRRDDGFADINQELLVSFWKALKQRFPSVKRVVLNQRSCRDLRLVIPHYLLSLIKARPEDIDVVVWALSRYINPTFRRGRVRWPHLRQHPPLAFPASSERSLVTLSETGAIRQVALWPGHRTVPIPMRRFHGLAGEYEKVHYMYERIALQRLGLGVTMIEALDRYQFNEVKACPFRCPMRYCDELFEQPGHWFESWPEELRKIYKQRHIELFRLKQRNAMELKRMQREWNDAGDDAREDMKCKWMAQLKSDPEWDIGVPAEESPLWKRFESRMRRW
;
A
#
# COMPACT_ATOMS: atom_id res chain seq x y z
N MET A 1 0.63 -25.30 -1.69
CA MET A 1 1.25 -24.17 -2.42
C MET A 1 1.17 -24.27 -3.95
N SER A 2 0.30 -25.11 -4.54
CA SER A 2 0.28 -25.37 -5.99
C SER A 2 0.00 -24.14 -6.88
N PHE A 3 -0.73 -23.16 -6.38
CA PHE A 3 -1.02 -21.92 -7.10
C PHE A 3 0.25 -21.10 -7.41
N LEU A 4 1.13 -20.90 -6.42
CA LEU A 4 2.31 -20.03 -6.56
C LEU A 4 3.27 -20.51 -7.66
N TYR A 5 3.38 -21.82 -7.86
CA TYR A 5 4.19 -22.43 -8.92
C TYR A 5 3.72 -22.09 -10.33
N ARG A 6 2.46 -21.69 -10.50
CA ARG A 6 1.87 -21.33 -11.79
C ARG A 6 1.79 -19.81 -11.99
N VAL A 7 2.18 -19.02 -10.98
CA VAL A 7 2.14 -17.56 -11.08
C VAL A 7 3.28 -17.09 -11.98
N GLN A 8 2.90 -16.46 -13.10
CA GLN A 8 3.86 -15.90 -14.07
C GLN A 8 4.02 -14.38 -13.95
N ASN A 9 3.01 -13.68 -13.43
CA ASN A 9 2.99 -12.23 -13.31
C ASN A 9 2.77 -11.86 -11.83
N ILE A 10 3.65 -11.04 -11.26
CA ILE A 10 3.60 -10.65 -9.86
C ILE A 10 3.64 -9.13 -9.77
N GLU A 11 2.77 -8.54 -8.95
CA GLU A 11 2.92 -7.17 -8.50
C GLU A 11 3.44 -7.16 -7.05
N ILE A 12 4.52 -6.40 -6.82
CA ILE A 12 5.15 -6.25 -5.52
C ILE A 12 4.96 -4.81 -5.08
N SER A 13 4.09 -4.63 -4.10
CA SER A 13 3.94 -3.36 -3.39
C SER A 13 4.94 -3.29 -2.24
N TYR A 14 5.68 -2.19 -2.14
CA TYR A 14 6.57 -1.93 -1.00
C TYR A 14 6.55 -0.45 -0.60
N GLY A 15 6.99 -0.15 0.62
CA GLY A 15 6.96 1.19 1.23
C GLY A 15 8.35 1.84 1.37
N VAL A 16 8.39 3.15 1.68
CA VAL A 16 9.64 3.94 1.82
C VAL A 16 10.65 3.32 2.78
N GLU A 17 10.18 2.61 3.80
CA GLU A 17 11.04 2.01 4.82
C GLU A 17 12.02 0.99 4.21
N GLU A 18 11.65 0.35 3.10
CA GLU A 18 12.52 -0.57 2.37
C GLU A 18 13.56 0.16 1.51
N ASP A 19 13.30 1.41 1.11
CA ASP A 19 14.26 2.21 0.33
C ASP A 19 15.58 2.34 1.09
N GLY A 20 15.51 2.57 2.41
CA GLY A 20 16.70 2.70 3.27
C GLY A 20 17.46 1.39 3.49
N LYS A 21 16.83 0.23 3.23
CA LYS A 21 17.50 -1.07 3.29
C LYS A 21 18.17 -1.42 1.96
N ILE A 22 17.50 -1.08 0.85
CA ILE A 22 18.04 -1.29 -0.51
C ILE A 22 19.17 -0.32 -0.79
N ALA A 23 19.02 0.92 -0.36
CA ALA A 23 19.95 2.00 -0.58
C ALA A 23 20.15 2.83 0.69
N PRO A 24 20.83 2.27 1.71
CA PRO A 24 21.19 3.02 2.91
C PRO A 24 21.93 4.31 2.53
N ARG A 25 21.50 5.42 3.12
CA ARG A 25 22.18 6.70 2.97
C ARG A 25 23.43 6.70 3.84
N ARG A 26 24.56 7.03 3.24
CA ARG A 26 25.81 7.33 3.94
C ARG A 26 25.80 8.77 4.46
N ASP A 27 26.75 9.08 5.34
CA ASP A 27 26.94 10.43 5.90
C ASP A 27 27.28 11.48 4.83
N ASP A 28 27.82 11.04 3.68
CA ASP A 28 28.11 11.88 2.51
C ASP A 28 26.86 12.22 1.67
N GLY A 29 25.69 11.68 2.05
CA GLY A 29 24.41 11.88 1.37
C GLY A 29 24.20 11.00 0.14
N PHE A 30 25.18 10.19 -0.28
CA PHE A 30 25.04 9.23 -1.36
C PHE A 30 24.45 7.91 -0.84
N ALA A 31 23.60 7.29 -1.66
CA ALA A 31 22.95 6.04 -1.31
C ALA A 31 23.73 4.88 -1.91
N ASP A 32 24.19 3.99 -1.05
CA ASP A 32 24.93 2.79 -1.45
C ASP A 32 23.96 1.66 -1.74
N ILE A 33 23.97 1.14 -2.96
CA ILE A 33 23.08 0.04 -3.31
C ILE A 33 23.59 -1.26 -2.67
N ASN A 34 22.77 -1.85 -1.81
CA ASN A 34 23.05 -3.16 -1.23
C ASN A 34 22.83 -4.27 -2.28
N GLN A 35 23.88 -4.60 -3.04
CA GLN A 35 23.83 -5.60 -4.12
C GLN A 35 23.46 -6.99 -3.61
N GLU A 36 23.94 -7.39 -2.43
CA GLU A 36 23.61 -8.69 -1.83
C GLU A 36 22.11 -8.82 -1.55
N LEU A 37 21.47 -7.73 -1.09
CA LEU A 37 20.04 -7.69 -0.89
C LEU A 37 19.27 -7.82 -2.21
N LEU A 38 19.73 -7.18 -3.28
CA LEU A 38 19.10 -7.31 -4.62
C LEU A 38 19.17 -8.75 -5.14
N VAL A 39 20.35 -9.39 -5.03
CA VAL A 39 20.54 -10.80 -5.42
C VAL A 39 19.67 -11.73 -4.58
N SER A 40 19.67 -11.53 -3.27
CA SER A 40 18.88 -12.32 -2.33
C SER A 40 17.38 -12.18 -2.60
N PHE A 41 16.92 -10.97 -2.91
CA PHE A 41 15.54 -10.71 -3.29
C PHE A 41 15.14 -11.50 -4.54
N TRP A 42 15.91 -11.44 -5.63
CA TRP A 42 15.59 -12.15 -6.87
C TRP A 42 15.64 -13.66 -6.70
N LYS A 43 16.62 -14.16 -5.93
CA LYS A 43 16.72 -15.58 -5.58
C LYS A 43 15.49 -16.05 -4.80
N ALA A 44 15.11 -15.33 -3.75
CA ALA A 44 13.93 -15.65 -2.94
C ALA A 44 12.64 -15.59 -3.77
N LEU A 45 12.51 -14.61 -4.66
CA LEU A 45 11.38 -14.48 -5.56
C LEU A 45 11.27 -15.70 -6.49
N LYS A 46 12.36 -16.09 -7.15
CA LYS A 46 12.40 -17.28 -8.03
C LYS A 46 12.11 -18.56 -7.26
N GLN A 47 12.66 -18.71 -6.07
CA GLN A 47 12.40 -19.87 -5.22
C GLN A 47 10.91 -19.96 -4.85
N ARG A 48 10.27 -18.83 -4.54
CA ARG A 48 8.86 -18.78 -4.15
C ARG A 48 7.90 -18.89 -5.33
N PHE A 49 8.30 -18.37 -6.49
CA PHE A 49 7.52 -18.33 -7.73
C PHE A 49 8.37 -18.81 -8.91
N PRO A 50 8.63 -20.13 -9.05
CA PRO A 50 9.56 -20.64 -10.05
C PRO A 50 9.20 -20.28 -11.49
N SER A 51 7.90 -20.11 -11.76
CA SER A 51 7.38 -19.78 -13.09
C SER A 51 7.23 -18.27 -13.33
N VAL A 52 7.71 -17.40 -12.43
CA VAL A 52 7.62 -15.95 -12.63
C VAL A 52 8.38 -15.53 -13.89
N LYS A 53 7.68 -14.78 -14.75
CA LYS A 53 8.16 -14.20 -16.00
C LYS A 53 8.04 -12.69 -16.03
N ARG A 54 7.16 -12.09 -15.21
CA ARG A 54 7.06 -10.65 -15.06
C ARG A 54 6.88 -10.21 -13.62
N VAL A 55 7.54 -9.12 -13.26
CA VAL A 55 7.38 -8.42 -11.99
C VAL A 55 7.05 -6.96 -12.22
N VAL A 56 5.99 -6.50 -11.55
CA VAL A 56 5.58 -5.09 -11.47
C VAL A 56 5.97 -4.56 -10.10
N LEU A 57 6.89 -3.61 -10.01
CA LEU A 57 7.28 -2.96 -8.76
C LEU A 57 6.39 -1.73 -8.52
N ASN A 58 5.63 -1.74 -7.44
CA ASN A 58 4.72 -0.65 -7.05
C ASN A 58 5.20 0.01 -5.76
N GLN A 59 6.01 1.05 -5.89
CA GLN A 59 6.40 1.85 -4.74
C GLN A 59 5.24 2.77 -4.34
N ARG A 60 4.60 2.49 -3.20
CA ARG A 60 3.38 3.20 -2.79
C ARG A 60 3.59 4.66 -2.37
N SER A 61 4.85 5.06 -2.24
CA SER A 61 5.25 6.20 -1.43
C SER A 61 6.25 7.11 -2.12
N CYS A 62 6.31 7.09 -3.46
CA CYS A 62 7.15 8.01 -4.22
C CYS A 62 6.69 9.46 -3.94
N ARG A 63 7.33 10.08 -2.94
CA ARG A 63 7.11 11.48 -2.55
C ARG A 63 7.91 12.42 -3.44
N ASP A 64 8.88 11.89 -4.20
CA ASP A 64 9.69 12.68 -5.10
C ASP A 64 9.03 12.79 -6.47
N LEU A 65 8.70 14.04 -6.81
CA LEU A 65 7.72 14.43 -7.82
C LEU A 65 8.32 14.61 -9.21
N ARG A 66 9.53 14.10 -9.41
CA ARG A 66 10.23 14.19 -10.68
C ARG A 66 10.17 12.81 -11.31
N LEU A 67 9.99 12.78 -12.63
CA LEU A 67 9.94 11.62 -13.54
C LEU A 67 11.16 10.67 -13.49
N VAL A 68 11.94 10.71 -12.41
CA VAL A 68 13.14 9.93 -12.21
C VAL A 68 12.76 8.71 -11.41
N ILE A 69 12.83 7.54 -12.03
CA ILE A 69 12.82 6.28 -11.31
C ILE A 69 13.97 6.35 -10.28
N PRO A 70 13.69 6.19 -8.98
CA PRO A 70 14.74 6.23 -7.98
C PRO A 70 15.90 5.28 -8.30
N HIS A 71 17.13 5.69 -7.99
CA HIS A 71 18.34 4.94 -8.37
C HIS A 71 18.35 3.49 -7.87
N TYR A 72 17.76 3.23 -6.69
CA TYR A 72 17.61 1.88 -6.15
C TYR A 72 16.64 1.01 -6.96
N LEU A 73 15.56 1.60 -7.47
CA LEU A 73 14.62 0.90 -8.35
C LEU A 73 15.28 0.57 -9.69
N LEU A 74 16.06 1.50 -10.23
CA LEU A 74 16.88 1.24 -11.42
C LEU A 74 17.87 0.09 -11.17
N SER A 75 18.51 0.07 -10.01
CA SER A 75 19.44 -0.99 -9.63
C SER A 75 18.75 -2.34 -9.48
N LEU A 76 17.54 -2.36 -8.89
CA LEU A 76 16.73 -3.57 -8.79
C LEU A 76 16.31 -4.10 -10.18
N ILE A 77 15.90 -3.22 -11.11
CA ILE A 77 15.61 -3.59 -12.51
C ILE A 77 16.85 -4.14 -13.21
N LYS A 78 18.03 -3.56 -12.97
CA LYS A 78 19.30 -4.01 -13.57
C LYS A 78 19.77 -5.35 -13.03
N ALA A 79 19.54 -5.62 -11.74
CA ALA A 79 19.92 -6.87 -11.09
C ALA A 79 18.97 -8.06 -11.39
N ARG A 80 17.98 -7.88 -12.26
CA ARG A 80 16.97 -8.90 -12.55
C ARG A 80 17.58 -10.12 -13.26
N PRO A 81 17.05 -11.33 -13.05
CA PRO A 81 17.33 -12.49 -13.91
C PRO A 81 16.89 -12.22 -15.35
N GLU A 82 17.65 -12.72 -16.33
CA GLU A 82 17.41 -12.50 -17.76
C GLU A 82 16.02 -12.95 -18.22
N ASP A 83 15.46 -13.98 -17.58
CA ASP A 83 14.16 -14.55 -17.93
C ASP A 83 12.96 -13.89 -17.24
N ILE A 84 13.19 -12.80 -16.49
CA ILE A 84 12.15 -12.01 -15.82
C ILE A 84 12.08 -10.62 -16.44
N ASP A 85 10.93 -10.26 -16.97
CA ASP A 85 10.58 -8.89 -17.34
C ASP A 85 10.23 -8.08 -16.09
N VAL A 86 10.82 -6.89 -15.94
CA VAL A 86 10.58 -6.03 -14.79
C VAL A 86 10.10 -4.67 -15.26
N VAL A 87 8.95 -4.28 -14.73
CA VAL A 87 8.36 -2.96 -14.95
C VAL A 87 8.09 -2.30 -13.60
N VAL A 88 8.11 -0.98 -13.58
CA VAL A 88 7.90 -0.19 -12.37
C VAL A 88 6.71 0.74 -12.60
N TRP A 89 5.86 0.87 -11.60
CA TRP A 89 4.91 1.97 -11.56
C TRP A 89 5.65 3.26 -11.22
N ALA A 90 5.82 4.11 -12.23
CA ALA A 90 6.33 5.46 -12.03
C ALA A 90 5.19 6.47 -12.14
N LEU A 91 5.28 7.53 -11.34
CA LEU A 91 4.41 8.68 -11.44
C LEU A 91 4.85 9.48 -12.68
N SER A 92 4.07 9.41 -13.77
CA SER A 92 4.43 10.05 -15.03
C SER A 92 4.07 11.54 -15.05
N ARG A 93 2.99 11.92 -14.36
CA ARG A 93 2.60 13.32 -14.18
C ARG A 93 2.07 13.51 -12.77
N TYR A 94 2.57 14.54 -12.10
CA TYR A 94 2.05 14.98 -10.81
C TYR A 94 2.09 16.48 -10.72
N ILE A 95 0.91 17.08 -10.62
CA ILE A 95 0.77 18.48 -10.23
C ILE A 95 0.56 18.47 -8.73
N ASN A 96 1.49 19.05 -7.97
CA ASN A 96 1.34 19.11 -6.51
C ASN A 96 0.29 20.15 -6.14
N PRO A 97 -0.85 19.77 -5.52
CA PRO A 97 -1.70 20.74 -4.86
C PRO A 97 -0.90 21.39 -3.72
N THR A 98 -0.65 22.70 -3.78
CA THR A 98 -0.11 23.41 -2.61
C THR A 98 -1.23 23.60 -1.59
N PHE A 99 -1.18 22.87 -0.48
CA PHE A 99 -2.08 23.08 0.64
C PHE A 99 -1.59 24.27 1.47
N ARG A 100 -2.30 25.41 1.42
CA ARG A 100 -2.07 26.54 2.33
C ARG A 100 -3.37 26.88 3.06
N ARG A 101 -3.34 26.83 4.40
CA ARG A 101 -4.46 27.22 5.29
C ARG A 101 -5.78 26.49 4.99
N GLY A 102 -5.73 25.17 4.82
CA GLY A 102 -6.92 24.36 4.51
C GLY A 102 -7.50 24.56 3.11
N ARG A 103 -6.87 25.38 2.25
CA ARG A 103 -7.23 25.53 0.84
C ARG A 103 -6.20 24.86 -0.05
N VAL A 104 -6.69 24.08 -1.00
CA VAL A 104 -5.89 23.55 -2.11
C VAL A 104 -5.66 24.69 -3.10
N ARG A 105 -4.42 25.18 -3.20
CA ARG A 105 -4.02 26.13 -4.25
C ARG A 105 -3.24 25.37 -5.31
N TRP A 106 -3.72 25.43 -6.54
CA TRP A 106 -2.99 24.93 -7.70
C TRP A 106 -2.15 26.08 -8.27
N PRO A 107 -0.80 25.98 -8.29
CA PRO A 107 0.08 27.10 -8.64
C PRO A 107 -0.13 27.68 -10.06
N HIS A 108 -0.75 26.93 -10.97
CA HIS A 108 -0.81 27.29 -12.40
C HIS A 108 -2.22 27.60 -12.94
N LEU A 109 -3.28 27.56 -12.12
CA LEU A 109 -4.66 27.83 -12.58
C LEU A 109 -5.00 29.32 -12.79
N ARG A 110 -4.05 30.26 -12.64
CA ARG A 110 -4.36 31.69 -12.82
C ARG A 110 -4.23 32.20 -14.25
N GLN A 111 -3.61 31.45 -15.17
CA GLN A 111 -3.26 31.95 -16.50
C GLN A 111 -3.82 31.14 -17.67
N HIS A 112 -4.58 30.07 -17.40
CA HIS A 112 -5.24 29.30 -18.46
C HIS A 112 -6.76 29.27 -18.26
N PRO A 113 -7.54 29.36 -19.35
CA PRO A 113 -9.00 29.29 -19.30
C PRO A 113 -9.49 27.98 -18.66
N PRO A 114 -10.74 27.91 -18.18
CA PRO A 114 -11.29 26.82 -17.33
C PRO A 114 -11.48 25.47 -18.05
N LEU A 115 -10.72 25.19 -19.11
CA LEU A 115 -10.78 23.93 -19.83
C LEU A 115 -9.83 22.91 -19.18
N ALA A 116 -10.45 21.94 -18.51
CA ALA A 116 -9.92 20.66 -18.05
C ALA A 116 -8.80 20.71 -16.99
N PHE A 117 -9.17 20.32 -15.77
CA PHE A 117 -8.26 19.91 -14.70
C PHE A 117 -7.23 18.87 -15.20
N PRO A 118 -5.91 19.15 -15.18
CA PRO A 118 -4.90 18.10 -15.23
C PRO A 118 -4.59 17.67 -13.79
N ALA A 119 -5.63 17.33 -13.02
CA ALA A 119 -5.46 16.79 -11.66
C ALA A 119 -5.30 15.25 -11.68
N SER A 120 -4.91 14.67 -12.81
CA SER A 120 -4.54 13.27 -12.85
C SER A 120 -3.09 13.14 -12.41
N SER A 121 -2.90 12.59 -11.20
CA SER A 121 -1.70 11.81 -10.97
C SER A 121 -1.76 10.63 -11.94
N GLU A 122 -1.05 10.74 -13.05
CA GLU A 122 -0.96 9.66 -14.01
C GLU A 122 0.18 8.74 -13.55
N ARG A 123 -0.14 7.45 -13.42
CA ARG A 123 0.85 6.42 -13.21
C ARG A 123 1.05 5.71 -14.53
N SER A 124 2.30 5.55 -14.93
CA SER A 124 2.68 4.80 -16.11
C SER A 124 3.57 3.65 -15.69
N LEU A 125 3.41 2.51 -16.36
CA LEU A 125 4.40 1.45 -16.29
C LEU A 125 5.62 1.89 -17.10
N VAL A 126 6.80 1.75 -16.50
CA VAL A 126 8.07 2.07 -17.13
C VAL A 126 9.04 0.91 -16.99
N THR A 127 9.94 0.77 -17.95
CA THR A 127 11.03 -0.21 -17.95
C THR A 127 12.33 0.42 -18.45
N LEU A 128 13.42 -0.33 -18.39
CA LEU A 128 14.71 0.05 -18.95
C LEU A 128 14.96 -0.65 -20.29
N SER A 129 15.31 0.13 -21.30
CA SER A 129 15.85 -0.41 -22.56
C SER A 129 17.24 -1.03 -22.34
N GLU A 130 17.71 -1.76 -23.35
CA GLU A 130 19.07 -2.30 -23.41
C GLU A 130 20.13 -1.19 -23.28
N THR A 131 19.84 0.01 -23.78
CA THR A 131 20.70 1.20 -23.66
C THR A 131 20.60 1.89 -22.29
N GLY A 132 19.79 1.38 -21.36
CA GLY A 132 19.54 1.98 -20.05
C GLY A 132 18.60 3.18 -20.07
N ALA A 133 17.96 3.49 -21.19
CA ALA A 133 16.96 4.54 -21.29
C ALA A 133 15.62 4.09 -20.70
N ILE A 134 14.93 5.00 -20.02
CA ILE A 134 13.59 4.74 -19.49
C ILE A 134 12.59 4.73 -20.65
N ARG A 135 11.77 3.68 -20.75
CA ARG A 135 10.69 3.55 -21.73
C ARG A 135 9.36 3.33 -21.04
N GLN A 136 8.34 4.03 -21.49
CA GLN A 136 6.96 3.79 -21.06
C GLN A 136 6.44 2.51 -21.72
N VAL A 137 5.77 1.68 -20.93
CA VAL A 137 5.13 0.43 -21.37
C VAL A 137 3.62 0.67 -21.40
N ALA A 138 2.97 0.21 -22.47
CA ALA A 138 1.52 0.30 -22.58
C ALA A 138 0.85 -0.44 -21.42
N LEU A 139 -0.23 0.13 -20.88
CA LEU A 139 -1.07 -0.57 -19.91
C LEU A 139 -1.77 -1.73 -20.60
N TRP A 140 -1.86 -2.84 -19.89
CA TRP A 140 -2.40 -4.09 -20.41
C TRP A 140 -3.93 -4.01 -20.34
N PRO A 141 -4.65 -4.14 -21.47
CA PRO A 141 -6.10 -4.21 -21.43
C PRO A 141 -6.52 -5.41 -20.56
N GLY A 142 -7.39 -5.17 -19.58
CA GLY A 142 -7.94 -6.23 -18.73
C GLY A 142 -6.99 -6.79 -17.67
N HIS A 143 -6.01 -6.01 -17.17
CA HIS A 143 -5.21 -6.40 -16.01
C HIS A 143 -6.11 -6.80 -14.82
N ARG A 144 -6.07 -8.07 -14.44
CA ARG A 144 -6.75 -8.58 -13.24
C ARG A 144 -5.69 -8.95 -12.19
N THR A 145 -5.63 -8.16 -11.14
CA THR A 145 -4.80 -8.49 -9.98
C THR A 145 -5.52 -9.54 -9.13
N VAL A 146 -4.93 -10.73 -9.03
CA VAL A 146 -5.38 -11.73 -8.05
C VAL A 146 -4.59 -11.48 -6.76
N PRO A 147 -5.22 -11.07 -5.66
CA PRO A 147 -4.50 -10.86 -4.42
C PRO A 147 -3.92 -12.20 -3.94
N ILE A 148 -2.72 -12.13 -3.36
CA ILE A 148 -2.12 -13.31 -2.71
C ILE A 148 -3.09 -13.82 -1.64
N PRO A 149 -3.33 -15.14 -1.54
CA PRO A 149 -4.14 -15.70 -0.47
C PRO A 149 -3.66 -15.19 0.88
N MET A 150 -4.62 -14.88 1.75
CA MET A 150 -4.34 -14.44 3.10
C MET A 150 -3.51 -15.50 3.84
N ARG A 151 -2.48 -15.04 4.58
CA ARG A 151 -1.79 -15.91 5.53
C ARG A 151 -2.78 -16.46 6.55
N ARG A 152 -2.55 -17.68 6.99
CA ARG A 152 -3.29 -18.29 8.09
C ARG A 152 -2.78 -17.71 9.40
N PHE A 153 -3.70 -17.13 10.15
CA PHE A 153 -3.39 -16.55 11.45
C PHE A 153 -3.56 -17.63 12.52
N HIS A 154 -2.49 -18.38 12.78
CA HIS A 154 -2.44 -19.40 13.83
C HIS A 154 -1.30 -19.11 14.80
N GLY A 155 -1.39 -19.63 16.03
CA GLY A 155 -0.39 -19.41 17.08
C GLY A 155 -0.24 -17.94 17.49
N LEU A 156 0.72 -17.67 18.38
CA LEU A 156 0.94 -16.33 18.94
C LEU A 156 1.35 -15.31 17.86
N ALA A 157 2.20 -15.73 16.92
CA ALA A 157 2.63 -14.87 15.82
C ALA A 157 1.48 -14.51 14.88
N GLY A 158 0.64 -15.49 14.55
CA GLY A 158 -0.51 -15.29 13.69
C GLY A 158 -1.60 -14.47 14.37
N GLU A 159 -1.86 -14.67 15.65
CA GLU A 159 -2.83 -13.84 16.40
C GLU A 159 -2.40 -12.38 16.45
N TYR A 160 -1.12 -12.11 16.73
CA TYR A 160 -0.59 -10.77 16.69
C TYR A 160 -0.68 -10.14 15.29
N GLU A 161 -0.32 -10.89 14.25
CA GLU A 161 -0.39 -10.38 12.88
C GLU A 161 -1.82 -10.13 12.42
N LYS A 162 -2.77 -10.95 12.86
CA LYS A 162 -4.20 -10.77 12.58
C LYS A 162 -4.68 -9.40 13.05
N VAL A 163 -4.22 -8.94 14.21
CA VAL A 163 -4.58 -7.62 14.75
C VAL A 163 -4.07 -6.50 13.84
N HIS A 164 -2.83 -6.58 13.36
CA HIS A 164 -2.28 -5.59 12.42
C HIS A 164 -2.98 -5.62 11.06
N TYR A 165 -3.16 -6.81 10.50
CA TYR A 165 -3.90 -7.03 9.27
C TYR A 165 -5.31 -6.42 9.33
N MET A 166 -6.03 -6.68 10.42
CA MET A 166 -7.38 -6.14 10.61
C MET A 166 -7.37 -4.62 10.74
N TYR A 167 -6.36 -4.04 11.38
CA TYR A 167 -6.20 -2.58 11.44
C TYR A 167 -6.06 -1.96 10.04
N GLU A 168 -5.15 -2.49 9.23
CA GLU A 168 -4.94 -2.04 7.85
C GLU A 168 -6.19 -2.25 6.98
N ARG A 169 -6.82 -3.43 7.08
CA ARG A 169 -8.05 -3.74 6.34
C ARG A 169 -9.17 -2.76 6.69
N ILE A 170 -9.37 -2.44 7.97
CA ILE A 170 -10.38 -1.46 8.39
C ILE A 170 -10.04 -0.07 7.84
N ALA A 171 -8.77 0.33 7.87
CA ALA A 171 -8.33 1.61 7.30
C ALA A 171 -8.61 1.68 5.78
N LEU A 172 -8.25 0.63 5.04
CA LEU A 172 -8.52 0.51 3.60
C LEU A 172 -10.03 0.52 3.31
N GLN A 173 -10.84 -0.18 4.10
CA GLN A 173 -12.29 -0.15 3.94
C GLN A 173 -12.87 1.24 4.20
N ARG A 174 -12.34 2.00 5.18
CA ARG A 174 -12.77 3.38 5.43
C ARG A 174 -12.40 4.31 4.26
N LEU A 175 -11.21 4.15 3.69
CA LEU A 175 -10.79 4.89 2.50
C LEU A 175 -11.65 4.54 1.28
N GLY A 176 -11.84 3.24 1.02
CA GLY A 176 -12.67 2.74 -0.08
C GLY A 176 -14.13 3.10 0.06
N LEU A 177 -14.65 3.27 1.28
CA LEU A 177 -16.01 3.75 1.51
C LEU A 177 -16.20 5.16 0.95
N GLY A 178 -15.20 6.04 1.06
CA GLY A 178 -15.24 7.37 0.45
C GLY A 178 -15.31 7.30 -1.07
N VAL A 179 -14.48 6.45 -1.70
CA VAL A 179 -14.43 6.28 -3.17
C VAL A 179 -15.72 5.68 -3.72
N THR A 180 -16.23 4.62 -3.09
CA THR A 180 -17.49 3.98 -3.50
C THR A 180 -18.69 4.88 -3.30
N MET A 181 -18.66 5.73 -2.27
CA MET A 181 -19.68 6.76 -2.05
C MET A 181 -19.66 7.82 -3.14
N ILE A 182 -18.46 8.30 -3.48
CA ILE A 182 -18.23 9.21 -4.60
C ILE A 182 -18.89 8.63 -5.86
N GLU A 183 -18.51 7.42 -6.28
CA GLU A 183 -19.07 6.72 -7.45
C GLU A 183 -20.60 6.56 -7.38
N ALA A 184 -21.15 6.16 -6.23
CA ALA A 184 -22.59 5.99 -6.06
C ALA A 184 -23.37 7.30 -6.24
N LEU A 185 -22.81 8.42 -5.80
CA LEU A 185 -23.43 9.73 -5.90
C LEU A 185 -23.43 10.26 -7.34
N ASP A 186 -22.33 10.07 -8.08
CA ASP A 186 -22.23 10.47 -9.49
C ASP A 186 -23.20 9.70 -10.37
N ARG A 187 -23.30 8.38 -10.15
CA ARG A 187 -24.35 7.56 -10.79
C ARG A 187 -25.77 8.00 -10.42
N TYR A 188 -25.98 8.56 -9.22
CA TYR A 188 -27.29 9.03 -8.80
C TYR A 188 -27.67 10.38 -9.44
N GLN A 189 -26.76 11.36 -9.45
CA GLN A 189 -27.02 12.72 -9.96
C GLN A 189 -26.87 12.88 -11.48
N PHE A 190 -26.13 11.98 -12.12
CA PHE A 190 -25.87 11.96 -13.56
C PHE A 190 -26.33 10.64 -14.19
N ASN A 191 -27.48 10.12 -13.76
CA ASN A 191 -28.09 8.99 -14.45
C ASN A 191 -28.65 9.43 -15.82
N GLU A 192 -29.01 8.46 -16.67
CA GLU A 192 -29.50 8.71 -18.03
C GLU A 192 -30.74 9.63 -18.10
N VAL A 193 -31.44 9.81 -16.98
CA VAL A 193 -32.70 10.56 -16.91
C VAL A 193 -32.50 12.00 -16.41
N LYS A 194 -31.43 12.27 -15.65
CA LYS A 194 -31.20 13.57 -15.01
C LYS A 194 -29.70 13.85 -14.86
N ALA A 195 -29.28 15.01 -15.37
CA ALA A 195 -27.98 15.61 -15.07
C ALA A 195 -28.20 16.85 -14.21
N CYS A 196 -27.86 16.77 -12.92
CA CYS A 196 -28.00 17.89 -11.99
C CYS A 196 -26.62 18.33 -11.48
N PRO A 197 -26.16 19.55 -11.81
CA PRO A 197 -24.92 20.08 -11.26
C PRO A 197 -24.94 20.19 -9.73
N PHE A 198 -23.80 20.04 -9.07
CA PHE A 198 -23.66 20.26 -7.63
C PHE A 198 -22.29 20.83 -7.24
N ARG A 199 -22.17 21.41 -6.04
CA ARG A 199 -20.91 21.95 -5.51
C ARG A 199 -20.19 20.95 -4.62
N CYS A 200 -18.87 21.13 -4.45
CA CYS A 200 -17.94 20.35 -3.64
C CYS A 200 -18.27 20.34 -2.13
N PRO A 201 -18.02 19.23 -1.39
CA PRO A 201 -18.60 19.01 -0.06
C PRO A 201 -17.66 19.45 1.05
N MET A 202 -16.40 19.60 0.69
CA MET A 202 -15.40 20.04 1.62
C MET A 202 -15.76 21.49 1.96
N ARG A 203 -15.95 21.79 3.25
CA ARG A 203 -16.33 23.13 3.79
C ARG A 203 -15.50 24.32 3.29
N TYR A 204 -14.44 24.07 2.54
CA TYR A 204 -13.47 25.04 2.02
C TYR A 204 -13.26 24.91 0.50
N CYS A 205 -14.17 24.23 -0.22
CA CYS A 205 -14.10 23.93 -1.64
C CYS A 205 -15.43 24.33 -2.28
N ASP A 206 -15.42 25.33 -3.15
CA ASP A 206 -16.64 25.87 -3.78
C ASP A 206 -16.83 25.37 -5.22
N GLU A 207 -16.02 24.39 -5.64
CA GLU A 207 -15.99 23.86 -7.01
C GLU A 207 -17.38 23.35 -7.42
N LEU A 208 -17.85 23.75 -8.61
CA LEU A 208 -19.13 23.32 -9.17
C LEU A 208 -18.86 22.23 -10.22
N PHE A 209 -19.71 21.22 -10.19
CA PHE A 209 -19.55 20.01 -10.96
C PHE A 209 -20.80 19.81 -11.82
N GLU A 210 -20.65 20.03 -13.12
CA GLU A 210 -21.77 20.07 -14.07
C GLU A 210 -21.93 18.77 -14.88
N GLN A 211 -20.95 17.87 -14.81
CA GLN A 211 -20.88 16.64 -15.60
C GLN A 211 -20.47 15.47 -14.71
N PRO A 212 -20.79 14.22 -15.08
CA PRO A 212 -20.29 13.05 -14.36
C PRO A 212 -18.75 13.05 -14.29
N GLY A 213 -18.21 12.68 -13.13
CA GLY A 213 -16.76 12.65 -12.86
C GLY A 213 -16.18 13.90 -12.17
N HIS A 214 -17.03 14.81 -11.70
CA HIS A 214 -16.74 16.10 -11.06
C HIS A 214 -17.43 16.05 -9.65
N TRP A 215 -16.81 16.12 -8.44
CA TRP A 215 -17.39 15.47 -7.19
C TRP A 215 -17.63 16.24 -5.83
N PHE A 216 -18.90 16.19 -5.28
CA PHE A 216 -19.40 15.90 -3.89
C PHE A 216 -20.34 16.91 -3.10
N GLU A 217 -21.47 16.52 -2.43
CA GLU A 217 -22.48 17.22 -1.53
C GLU A 217 -23.93 17.49 -2.03
N SER A 218 -24.66 16.41 -2.32
CA SER A 218 -26.02 16.23 -1.76
C SER A 218 -26.35 14.73 -1.79
N TRP A 219 -26.64 14.15 -0.62
CA TRP A 219 -26.78 12.70 -0.47
C TRP A 219 -28.25 12.32 -0.34
N PRO A 220 -28.75 11.35 -1.14
CA PRO A 220 -29.99 10.64 -0.83
C PRO A 220 -29.94 10.11 0.60
N GLU A 221 -31.07 10.20 1.31
CA GLU A 221 -31.11 9.83 2.73
C GLU A 221 -30.81 8.32 2.92
N GLU A 222 -31.17 7.50 1.93
CA GLU A 222 -30.91 6.06 1.90
C GLU A 222 -29.40 5.76 1.86
N LEU A 223 -28.66 6.39 0.94
CA LEU A 223 -27.21 6.25 0.84
C LEU A 223 -26.51 6.81 2.09
N ARG A 224 -27.01 7.92 2.63
CA ARG A 224 -26.52 8.52 3.88
C ARG A 224 -26.68 7.56 5.04
N LYS A 225 -27.81 6.86 5.15
CA LYS A 225 -28.06 5.86 6.19
C LYS A 225 -27.12 4.67 6.06
N ILE A 226 -26.97 4.11 4.85
CA ILE A 226 -26.05 2.98 4.58
C ILE A 226 -24.61 3.36 4.94
N TYR A 227 -24.15 4.54 4.49
CA TYR A 227 -22.81 5.02 4.76
C TYR A 227 -22.56 5.25 6.26
N LYS A 228 -23.48 5.95 6.94
CA LYS A 228 -23.39 6.18 8.39
C LYS A 228 -23.33 4.85 9.15
N GLN A 229 -24.18 3.90 8.79
CA GLN A 229 -24.19 2.57 9.40
C GLN A 229 -22.85 1.86 9.17
N ARG A 230 -22.34 1.85 7.94
CA ARG A 230 -21.06 1.22 7.62
C ARG A 230 -19.88 1.89 8.33
N HIS A 231 -19.90 3.21 8.47
CA HIS A 231 -18.90 3.94 9.22
C HIS A 231 -18.91 3.58 10.72
N ILE A 232 -20.10 3.45 11.32
CA ILE A 232 -20.27 2.98 12.71
C ILE A 232 -19.73 1.55 12.86
N GLU A 233 -20.03 0.65 11.94
CA GLU A 233 -19.51 -0.72 11.95
C GLU A 233 -17.99 -0.78 11.89
N LEU A 234 -17.38 -0.03 10.97
CA LEU A 234 -15.92 0.05 10.83
C LEU A 234 -15.27 0.66 12.08
N PHE A 235 -15.93 1.63 12.71
CA PHE A 235 -15.49 2.20 13.99
C PHE A 235 -15.53 1.18 15.12
N ARG A 236 -16.64 0.43 15.26
CA ARG A 236 -16.75 -0.65 16.25
C ARG A 236 -15.73 -1.78 16.01
N LEU A 237 -15.48 -2.13 14.75
CA LEU A 237 -14.42 -3.07 14.38
C LEU A 237 -13.04 -2.56 14.80
N LYS A 238 -12.75 -1.28 14.56
CA LYS A 238 -11.49 -0.65 14.99
C LYS A 238 -11.33 -0.71 16.50
N GLN A 239 -12.39 -0.43 17.26
CA GLN A 239 -12.37 -0.52 18.72
C GLN A 239 -12.12 -1.94 19.21
N ARG A 240 -12.83 -2.94 18.68
CA ARG A 240 -12.59 -4.36 19.01
C ARG A 240 -11.14 -4.77 18.73
N ASN A 241 -10.62 -4.43 17.56
CA ASN A 241 -9.25 -4.76 17.19
C ASN A 241 -8.22 -4.07 18.11
N ALA A 242 -8.48 -2.82 18.52
CA ALA A 242 -7.64 -2.12 19.49
C ALA A 242 -7.71 -2.76 20.90
N MET A 243 -8.87 -3.28 21.30
CA MET A 243 -9.02 -4.03 22.55
C MET A 243 -8.24 -5.34 22.53
N GLU A 244 -8.22 -6.07 21.41
CA GLU A 244 -7.38 -7.27 21.26
C GLU A 244 -5.89 -6.97 21.42
N LEU A 245 -5.40 -5.88 20.81
CA LEU A 245 -4.01 -5.47 21.00
C LEU A 245 -3.71 -5.16 22.48
N LYS A 246 -4.63 -4.44 23.14
CA LYS A 246 -4.51 -4.11 24.57
C LYS A 246 -4.58 -5.35 25.46
N ARG A 247 -5.38 -6.36 25.08
CA ARG A 247 -5.44 -7.65 25.78
C ARG A 247 -4.07 -8.33 25.72
N MET A 248 -3.49 -8.47 24.53
CA MET A 248 -2.15 -9.05 24.36
C MET A 248 -1.08 -8.27 25.14
N GLN A 249 -1.15 -6.93 25.13
CA GLN A 249 -0.24 -6.09 25.92
C GLN A 249 -0.38 -6.32 27.42
N ARG A 250 -1.59 -6.45 27.95
CA ARG A 250 -1.81 -6.77 29.37
C ARG A 250 -1.30 -8.16 29.71
N GLU A 251 -1.64 -9.17 28.91
CA GLU A 251 -1.15 -10.54 29.11
C GLU A 251 0.39 -10.60 29.15
N TRP A 252 1.08 -9.84 28.29
CA TRP A 252 2.52 -9.74 28.33
C TRP A 252 3.05 -9.00 29.57
N ASN A 253 2.47 -7.85 29.91
CA ASN A 253 2.97 -7.00 30.98
C ASN A 253 2.66 -7.56 32.38
N ASP A 254 1.50 -8.20 32.54
CA ASP A 254 1.06 -8.81 33.80
C ASP A 254 1.68 -10.21 34.00
N ALA A 255 2.22 -10.82 32.94
CA ALA A 255 2.98 -12.05 33.04
C ALA A 255 4.28 -11.83 33.83
N GLY A 256 4.56 -12.73 34.78
CA GLY A 256 5.86 -12.85 35.42
C GLY A 256 6.94 -13.29 34.43
N ASP A 257 8.21 -13.21 34.84
CA ASP A 257 9.35 -13.45 33.95
C ASP A 257 9.33 -14.84 33.31
N ASP A 258 8.97 -15.89 34.08
CA ASP A 258 8.84 -17.26 33.56
C ASP A 258 7.77 -17.37 32.46
N ALA A 259 6.62 -16.72 32.64
CA ALA A 259 5.54 -16.74 31.65
C ALA A 259 5.88 -15.94 30.39
N ARG A 260 6.65 -14.84 30.53
CA ARG A 260 7.16 -14.09 29.37
C ARG A 260 8.19 -14.89 28.59
N GLU A 261 9.09 -15.60 29.29
CA GLU A 261 10.08 -16.45 28.63
C GLU A 261 9.39 -17.64 27.93
N ASP A 262 8.38 -18.26 28.55
CA ASP A 262 7.56 -19.30 27.89
C ASP A 262 6.85 -18.77 26.63
N MET A 263 6.22 -17.59 26.70
CA MET A 263 5.63 -16.94 25.52
C MET A 263 6.67 -16.69 24.42
N LYS A 264 7.87 -16.22 24.78
CA LYS A 264 8.98 -16.02 23.85
C LYS A 264 9.43 -17.35 23.24
N CYS A 265 9.60 -18.41 24.02
CA CYS A 265 9.93 -19.75 23.52
C CYS A 265 8.89 -20.25 22.51
N LYS A 266 7.59 -20.09 22.80
CA LYS A 266 6.48 -20.44 21.88
C LYS A 266 6.53 -19.62 20.59
N TRP A 267 6.78 -18.32 20.69
CA TRP A 267 7.00 -17.45 19.53
C TRP A 267 8.16 -17.92 18.66
N MET A 268 9.32 -18.19 19.26
CA MET A 268 10.51 -18.66 18.53
C MET A 268 10.26 -20.02 17.87
N ALA A 269 9.64 -20.95 18.60
CA ALA A 269 9.29 -22.26 18.07
C ALA A 269 8.35 -22.14 16.86
N GLN A 270 7.35 -21.27 16.92
CA GLN A 270 6.46 -21.01 15.79
C GLN A 270 7.20 -20.40 14.61
N LEU A 271 7.96 -19.32 14.82
CA LEU A 271 8.69 -18.63 13.74
C LEU A 271 9.74 -19.53 13.06
N LYS A 272 10.33 -20.49 13.78
CA LYS A 272 11.27 -21.47 13.23
C LYS A 272 10.59 -22.58 12.42
N SER A 273 9.35 -22.94 12.76
CA SER A 273 8.69 -24.14 12.22
C SER A 273 7.63 -23.85 11.17
N ASP A 274 7.00 -22.68 11.19
CA ASP A 274 5.88 -22.34 10.32
C ASP A 274 6.36 -21.67 9.01
N PRO A 275 6.23 -22.35 7.86
CA PRO A 275 6.71 -21.83 6.57
C PRO A 275 5.98 -20.57 6.08
N GLU A 276 4.86 -20.17 6.70
CA GLU A 276 4.19 -18.90 6.38
C GLU A 276 4.89 -17.68 7.02
N TRP A 277 5.70 -17.91 8.05
CA TRP A 277 6.49 -16.88 8.74
C TRP A 277 7.99 -16.94 8.42
N ASP A 278 8.42 -17.94 7.66
CA ASP A 278 9.80 -18.02 7.18
C ASP A 278 10.12 -16.86 6.22
N ILE A 279 11.06 -16.03 6.66
CA ILE A 279 11.59 -14.88 5.94
C ILE A 279 13.11 -15.01 5.71
N GLY A 280 13.68 -16.19 5.96
CA GLY A 280 15.10 -16.48 5.75
C GLY A 280 16.04 -15.87 6.78
N VAL A 281 15.55 -15.44 7.95
CA VAL A 281 16.37 -14.93 9.06
C VAL A 281 16.08 -15.73 10.34
N PRO A 282 17.02 -15.79 11.31
CA PRO A 282 16.76 -16.38 12.62
C PRO A 282 15.51 -15.78 13.27
N ALA A 283 14.74 -16.60 13.99
CA ALA A 283 13.47 -16.16 14.59
C ALA A 283 13.64 -14.97 15.54
N GLU A 284 14.77 -14.92 16.25
CA GLU A 284 15.15 -13.85 17.17
C GLU A 284 15.39 -12.51 16.43
N GLU A 285 15.78 -12.59 15.16
CA GLU A 285 16.00 -11.43 14.29
C GLU A 285 14.75 -11.03 13.50
N SER A 286 13.69 -11.84 13.56
CA SER A 286 12.45 -11.62 12.83
C SER A 286 11.89 -10.21 13.08
N PRO A 287 11.61 -9.42 12.03
CA PRO A 287 10.94 -8.14 12.16
C PRO A 287 9.58 -8.25 12.85
N LEU A 288 8.90 -9.39 12.70
CA LEU A 288 7.63 -9.64 13.36
C LEU A 288 7.81 -9.70 14.88
N TRP A 289 8.81 -10.45 15.35
CA TRP A 289 9.17 -10.54 16.76
C TRP A 289 9.62 -9.18 17.32
N LYS A 290 10.57 -8.51 16.65
CA LYS A 290 11.05 -7.17 17.06
C LYS A 290 9.91 -6.17 17.16
N ARG A 291 8.96 -6.21 16.22
CA ARG A 291 7.76 -5.37 16.24
C ARG A 291 6.84 -5.73 17.40
N PHE A 292 6.64 -7.01 17.68
CA PHE A 292 5.89 -7.47 18.87
C PHE A 292 6.54 -6.93 20.15
N GLU A 293 7.81 -7.23 20.37
CA GLU A 293 8.54 -6.84 21.58
C GLU A 293 8.55 -5.31 21.79
N SER A 294 8.86 -4.54 20.73
CA SER A 294 8.81 -3.08 20.78
C SER A 294 7.41 -2.55 21.15
N ARG A 295 6.35 -3.20 20.66
CA ARG A 295 4.97 -2.81 20.92
C ARG A 295 4.50 -3.18 22.32
N MET A 296 5.06 -4.24 22.91
CA MET A 296 4.75 -4.65 24.27
C MET A 296 5.49 -3.83 25.34
N ARG A 297 6.70 -3.32 25.02
CA ARG A 297 7.53 -2.51 25.94
C ARG A 297 7.14 -1.03 26.04
N ARG A 298 6.42 -0.47 25.07
CA ARG A 298 6.04 0.96 25.06
C ARG A 298 4.91 1.23 26.06
N TRP A 299 5.25 1.87 27.18
CA TRP A 299 4.37 2.64 28.05
C TRP A 299 4.81 4.10 28.05
#